data_AF-K0SQ11-F1
#
_entry.id   AF-K0SQ11-F1
#
_cell.length_a   1.000
_cell.length_b   1.000
_cell.length_c   1.000
_cell.angle_alpha   90.00
_cell.angle_beta   90.00
_cell.angle_gamma   90.00
#
_symmetry.space_group_name_H-M   'P 1'
#
loop_
_entity.id
_entity.type
_entity.pdbx_description
1 polymer ?
#
loop_
_entity_poly.entity_id
_entity_poly.type
_entity_poly.pdbx_seq_one_letter_code
_entity_poly.pdbx_strand_id
1 'polypeptide(L)'
;MLRLGLPVRALDPTSRRVVVSAVRPPQGEANRPCEGLPRQPLAGRPRGRLRLPWSGHGPLCKEDIAETLKSVGGDIQASFPDLEPNAFGFTADDPIEPNRVWYFVRPRGTFSGKPFKHPVVGDIEATGAKVVAPTEARSMVFDDEGKIKHVSVGYVVDRFTGDTTGGKGAVFGLYHVMGQEIDATIGSPVTCFLQRLPDFLPEGTLPRSYSKEEDIPAWWTDERRGADA
;
A
#
# COMPACT_ATOMS: atom_id res chain seq x y z
N MET A 1 -21.29 32.17 10.03
CA MET A 1 -20.67 33.38 9.44
C MET A 1 -19.23 33.47 9.96
N LEU A 2 -18.25 32.96 9.19
CA LEU A 2 -16.83 33.23 9.37
C LEU A 2 -16.14 32.95 8.02
N ARG A 3 -15.65 34.00 7.36
CA ARG A 3 -14.90 33.96 6.09
C ARG A 3 -13.41 33.81 6.42
N LEU A 4 -12.75 32.80 5.88
CA LEU A 4 -11.29 32.77 5.76
C LEU A 4 -10.91 33.26 4.36
N GLY A 5 -10.32 34.45 4.29
CA GLY A 5 -9.85 35.06 3.04
C GLY A 5 -8.46 34.58 2.67
N LEU A 6 -8.32 34.02 1.47
CA LEU A 6 -7.06 33.90 0.74
C LEU A 6 -7.20 34.72 -0.56
N PRO A 7 -6.16 35.43 -1.01
CA PRO A 7 -6.23 36.20 -2.24
C PRO A 7 -6.18 35.26 -3.45
N VAL A 8 -7.28 35.23 -4.22
CA VAL A 8 -7.32 34.59 -5.54
C VAL A 8 -6.57 35.53 -6.52
N ARG A 9 -5.38 35.15 -6.95
CA ARG A 9 -4.79 35.70 -8.19
C ARG A 9 -5.45 34.97 -9.36
N ALA A 10 -5.97 35.73 -10.31
CA ALA A 10 -6.57 35.23 -11.54
C ALA A 10 -5.62 34.28 -12.27
N LEU A 11 -6.13 33.11 -12.63
CA LEU A 11 -5.45 32.11 -13.46
C LEU A 11 -5.42 32.59 -14.92
N ASP A 12 -4.25 32.51 -15.54
CA ASP A 12 -4.06 32.66 -16.98
C ASP A 12 -4.70 31.43 -17.69
N PRO A 13 -5.68 31.63 -18.59
CA PRO A 13 -6.39 30.54 -19.26
C PRO A 13 -5.56 29.77 -20.31
N THR A 14 -4.27 30.10 -20.51
CA THR A 14 -3.42 29.44 -21.53
C THR A 14 -2.28 28.57 -20.99
N SER A 15 -2.13 28.41 -19.67
CA SER A 15 -1.05 27.60 -19.07
C SER A 15 -1.47 26.15 -18.74
N ARG A 16 -1.12 25.18 -19.61
CA ARG A 16 -1.14 23.73 -19.28
C ARG A 16 0.12 23.31 -18.50
N ARG A 17 0.40 23.93 -17.35
CA ARG A 17 1.40 23.45 -16.40
C ARG A 17 0.89 23.62 -14.97
N VAL A 18 0.74 22.51 -14.27
CA VAL A 18 0.58 22.51 -12.81
C VAL A 18 1.93 22.88 -12.22
N VAL A 19 2.08 24.12 -11.77
CA VAL A 19 3.26 24.54 -11.01
C VAL A 19 3.03 24.16 -9.54
N VAL A 20 3.59 23.03 -9.11
CA VAL A 20 3.69 22.71 -7.68
C VAL A 20 4.80 23.58 -7.09
N SER A 21 4.43 24.65 -6.40
CA SER A 21 5.38 25.49 -5.66
C SER A 21 5.84 24.75 -4.40
N ALA A 22 7.04 24.19 -4.43
CA ALA A 22 7.71 23.65 -3.25
C ALA A 22 8.25 24.81 -2.40
N VAL A 23 7.72 24.94 -1.18
CA VAL A 23 8.33 25.79 -0.14
C VAL A 23 9.67 25.17 0.24
N ARG A 24 10.78 25.85 -0.07
CA ARG A 24 12.12 25.42 0.37
C ARG A 24 12.22 25.56 1.90
N PRO A 25 12.67 24.53 2.64
CA PRO A 25 13.08 24.74 4.03
C PRO A 25 14.34 25.61 4.08
N PRO A 26 14.53 26.39 5.17
CA PRO A 26 15.68 27.27 5.32
C PRO A 26 16.99 26.48 5.31
N GLN A 27 17.94 26.92 4.49
CA GLN A 27 19.28 26.40 4.44
C GLN A 27 20.04 26.81 5.71
N GLY A 28 20.39 25.85 6.55
CA GLY A 28 21.26 26.04 7.70
C GLY A 28 21.61 24.71 8.36
N GLU A 29 22.89 24.36 8.31
CA GLU A 29 23.53 23.25 9.06
C GLU A 29 23.26 21.82 8.60
N ALA A 30 23.79 21.43 7.45
CA ALA A 30 24.10 20.04 7.14
C ALA A 30 25.42 19.95 6.36
N ASN A 31 26.54 20.17 7.05
CA ASN A 31 27.87 19.76 6.57
C ASN A 31 28.82 19.66 7.77
N ARG A 32 28.78 18.52 8.46
CA ARG A 32 29.94 18.00 9.19
C ARG A 32 30.19 16.56 8.72
N PRO A 33 31.37 16.23 8.20
CA PRO A 33 31.70 14.86 7.85
C PRO A 33 31.83 14.03 9.13
N CYS A 34 31.08 12.93 9.22
CA CYS A 34 31.24 11.92 10.26
C CYS A 34 32.51 11.09 9.98
N GLU A 35 33.68 11.63 10.32
CA GLU A 35 34.90 10.84 10.47
C GLU A 35 34.93 10.26 11.89
N GLY A 36 35.06 8.93 12.02
CA GLY A 36 35.41 8.31 13.32
C GLY A 36 34.66 7.05 13.78
N LEU A 37 33.90 6.34 12.94
CA LEU A 37 33.35 5.03 13.33
C LEU A 37 34.25 3.88 12.84
N PRO A 38 34.70 2.96 13.73
CA PRO A 38 35.57 1.86 13.34
C PRO A 38 34.84 0.87 12.43
N ARG A 39 35.46 0.55 11.28
CA ARG A 39 35.00 -0.51 10.36
C ARG A 39 35.27 -1.87 11.00
N GLN A 40 34.23 -2.52 11.53
CA GLN A 40 34.32 -3.94 11.87
C GLN A 40 34.23 -4.80 10.59
N PRO A 41 35.04 -5.87 10.46
CA PRO A 41 34.97 -6.75 9.31
C PRO A 41 33.78 -7.71 9.44
N LEU A 42 32.83 -7.63 8.51
CA LEU A 42 31.72 -8.58 8.41
C LEU A 42 32.20 -9.88 7.76
N ALA A 43 32.77 -10.78 8.56
CA ALA A 43 33.02 -12.15 8.17
C ALA A 43 31.80 -13.04 8.50
N GLY A 44 31.31 -13.77 7.50
CA GLY A 44 30.50 -14.98 7.69
C GLY A 44 29.03 -14.79 8.05
N ARG A 45 28.18 -14.47 7.06
CA ARG A 45 26.77 -14.90 7.10
C ARG A 45 26.46 -15.74 5.87
N PRO A 46 25.77 -16.88 6.02
CA PRO A 46 25.39 -17.72 4.90
C PRO A 46 24.52 -16.92 3.94
N ARG A 47 24.78 -17.06 2.63
CA ARG A 47 24.00 -16.46 1.54
C ARG A 47 22.60 -17.09 1.50
N GLY A 48 21.74 -16.70 2.43
CA GLY A 48 20.31 -16.88 2.31
C GLY A 48 19.84 -16.04 1.12
N ARG A 49 19.27 -16.71 0.12
CA ARG A 49 18.69 -16.09 -1.07
C ARG A 49 17.62 -15.09 -0.59
N LEU A 50 17.86 -13.80 -0.79
CA LEU A 50 16.95 -12.72 -0.41
C LEU A 50 15.69 -12.84 -1.27
N ARG A 51 14.67 -13.56 -0.79
CA ARG A 51 13.32 -13.48 -1.34
C ARG A 51 12.67 -12.26 -0.68
N LEU A 52 12.45 -11.20 -1.44
CA LEU A 52 11.54 -10.12 -1.04
C LEU A 52 10.34 -10.17 -1.98
N PRO A 53 9.25 -10.84 -1.59
CA PRO A 53 8.08 -10.81 -2.43
C PRO A 53 6.87 -10.38 -1.60
N TRP A 54 6.59 -9.08 -1.62
CA TRP A 54 5.41 -8.55 -0.95
C TRP A 54 4.60 -7.72 -1.95
N SER A 55 3.79 -8.46 -2.72
CA SER A 55 2.53 -8.04 -3.31
C SER A 55 1.81 -9.32 -3.80
N GLY A 56 1.18 -10.07 -2.87
CA GLY A 56 0.47 -11.32 -3.17
C GLY A 56 -0.99 -11.12 -3.62
N HIS A 57 -1.35 -9.93 -4.11
CA HIS A 57 -2.71 -9.60 -4.55
C HIS A 57 -2.67 -9.02 -5.96
N GLY A 58 -3.67 -9.38 -6.77
CA GLY A 58 -3.85 -8.88 -8.13
C GLY A 58 -3.54 -9.92 -9.23
N PRO A 59 -3.87 -9.60 -10.49
CA PRO A 59 -4.62 -8.42 -10.92
C PRO A 59 -6.08 -8.44 -10.42
N LEU A 60 -6.61 -7.26 -10.09
CA LEU A 60 -8.02 -7.08 -9.70
C LEU A 60 -8.66 -6.04 -10.63
N CYS A 61 -9.84 -6.37 -11.16
CA CYS A 61 -10.69 -5.48 -11.93
C CYS A 61 -11.38 -4.48 -11.01
N LYS A 62 -12.03 -3.49 -11.61
CA LYS A 62 -12.64 -2.37 -10.88
C LYS A 62 -13.73 -2.85 -9.93
N GLU A 63 -14.52 -3.82 -10.37
CA GLU A 63 -15.65 -4.39 -9.64
C GLU A 63 -15.15 -5.11 -8.38
N ASP A 64 -14.14 -5.97 -8.52
CA ASP A 64 -13.54 -6.70 -7.38
C ASP A 64 -12.82 -5.76 -6.41
N ILE A 65 -12.15 -4.73 -6.92
CA ILE A 65 -11.56 -3.67 -6.08
C ILE A 65 -12.67 -2.97 -5.28
N ALA A 66 -13.78 -2.60 -5.93
CA ALA A 66 -14.87 -1.90 -5.27
C ALA A 66 -15.54 -2.79 -4.20
N GLU A 67 -15.70 -4.08 -4.46
CA GLU A 67 -16.22 -5.03 -3.47
C GLU A 67 -15.28 -5.21 -2.28
N THR A 68 -13.98 -5.35 -2.55
CA THR A 68 -12.95 -5.47 -1.51
C THR A 68 -12.88 -4.20 -0.65
N LEU A 69 -13.00 -3.02 -1.26
CA LEU A 69 -13.01 -1.75 -0.53
C LEU A 69 -14.29 -1.56 0.29
N LYS A 70 -15.45 -1.99 -0.22
CA LYS A 70 -16.72 -1.92 0.54
C LYS A 70 -16.74 -2.86 1.74
N SER A 71 -16.18 -4.05 1.60
CA SER A 71 -16.10 -5.06 2.66
C SER A 71 -14.89 -4.78 3.56
N VAL A 72 -13.74 -5.36 3.22
CA VAL A 72 -12.49 -5.31 3.99
C VAL A 72 -12.04 -3.87 4.24
N GLY A 73 -12.10 -3.00 3.24
CA GLY A 73 -11.74 -1.59 3.40
C GLY A 73 -12.64 -0.84 4.37
N GLY A 74 -13.95 -1.09 4.31
CA GLY A 74 -14.93 -0.51 5.23
C GLY A 74 -14.74 -0.97 6.66
N ASP A 75 -14.49 -2.26 6.87
CA ASP A 75 -14.22 -2.83 8.20
C ASP A 75 -12.89 -2.32 8.78
N ILE A 76 -11.85 -2.16 7.96
CA ILE A 76 -10.59 -1.53 8.37
C ILE A 76 -10.83 -0.08 8.81
N GLN A 77 -11.55 0.72 8.01
CA GLN A 77 -11.82 2.12 8.36
C GLN A 77 -12.65 2.23 9.65
N ALA A 78 -13.59 1.32 9.86
CA ALA A 78 -14.37 1.27 11.09
C ALA A 78 -13.54 0.84 12.30
N SER A 79 -12.55 -0.03 12.12
CA SER A 79 -11.68 -0.57 13.17
C SER A 79 -10.51 0.35 13.52
N PHE A 80 -10.02 1.11 12.54
CA PHE A 80 -8.92 2.08 12.65
C PHE A 80 -9.39 3.47 12.19
N PRO A 81 -10.21 4.17 12.99
CA PRO A 81 -10.88 5.41 12.57
C PRO A 81 -9.92 6.59 12.34
N ASP A 82 -8.70 6.53 12.90
CA ASP A 82 -7.62 7.52 12.76
C ASP A 82 -6.50 7.03 11.81
N LEU A 83 -6.75 5.98 11.01
CA LEU A 83 -5.76 5.46 10.08
C LEU A 83 -5.52 6.43 8.93
N GLU A 84 -4.34 7.03 8.93
CA GLU A 84 -3.88 7.93 7.89
C GLU A 84 -2.76 7.26 7.07
N PRO A 85 -2.85 7.24 5.72
CA PRO A 85 -1.77 6.71 4.88
C PRO A 85 -0.46 7.50 5.02
N ASN A 86 -0.54 8.81 5.33
CA ASN A 86 0.59 9.74 5.32
C ASN A 86 1.40 9.65 4.03
N ALA A 87 0.77 10.01 2.90
CA ALA A 87 1.40 9.94 1.58
C ALA A 87 2.44 11.06 1.38
N PHE A 88 3.57 10.74 0.75
CA PHE A 88 4.66 11.68 0.49
C PHE A 88 5.51 11.26 -0.72
N GLY A 89 6.43 12.13 -1.16
CA GLY A 89 7.42 11.80 -2.18
C GLY A 89 6.84 11.52 -3.56
N PHE A 90 5.79 12.25 -3.95
CA PHE A 90 5.15 12.12 -5.25
C PHE A 90 6.13 12.47 -6.38
N THR A 91 6.24 11.57 -7.35
CA THR A 91 7.00 11.74 -8.59
C THR A 91 6.08 11.37 -9.74
N ALA A 92 5.77 12.34 -10.60
CA ALA A 92 5.01 12.12 -11.81
C ALA A 92 5.95 11.84 -13.00
N ASP A 93 5.38 11.26 -14.04
CA ASP A 93 6.03 10.98 -15.33
C ASP A 93 7.21 10.01 -15.19
N ASP A 94 6.89 8.75 -14.93
CA ASP A 94 7.88 7.67 -15.05
C ASP A 94 8.51 7.67 -16.46
N PRO A 95 9.85 7.63 -16.58
CA PRO A 95 10.52 7.73 -17.89
C PRO A 95 10.20 6.58 -18.86
N ILE A 96 9.75 5.45 -18.35
CA ILE A 96 9.44 4.23 -19.12
C ILE A 96 7.92 4.11 -19.31
N GLU A 97 7.12 4.45 -18.29
CA GLU A 97 5.67 4.37 -18.35
C GLU A 97 5.00 5.73 -18.17
N PRO A 98 4.68 6.44 -19.27
CA PRO A 98 4.05 7.76 -19.18
C PRO A 98 2.73 7.70 -18.41
N ASN A 99 2.34 8.83 -17.82
CA ASN A 99 1.15 8.96 -16.96
C ASN A 99 1.18 8.11 -15.68
N ARG A 100 2.33 7.54 -15.31
CA ARG A 100 2.51 6.93 -13.99
C ARG A 100 2.95 7.96 -12.96
N VAL A 101 2.33 7.92 -11.80
CA VAL A 101 2.73 8.64 -10.59
C VAL A 101 3.18 7.64 -9.54
N TRP A 102 4.43 7.77 -9.11
CA TRP A 102 4.99 7.06 -7.95
C TRP A 102 4.84 7.91 -6.70
N TYR A 103 4.56 7.27 -5.57
CA TYR A 103 4.52 7.93 -4.27
C TYR A 103 4.79 6.91 -3.16
N PHE A 104 5.12 7.43 -1.99
CA PHE A 104 5.31 6.63 -0.78
C PHE A 104 4.19 6.90 0.20
N VAL A 105 3.94 5.93 1.08
CA VAL A 105 3.08 6.09 2.25
C VAL A 105 3.80 5.59 3.49
N ARG A 106 3.37 6.09 4.65
CA ARG A 106 3.78 5.55 5.95
C ARG A 106 2.57 5.51 6.89
N PRO A 107 1.72 4.47 6.76
CA PRO A 107 0.47 4.40 7.50
C PRO A 107 0.65 4.53 9.01
N ARG A 108 -0.20 5.33 9.65
CA ARG A 108 -0.27 5.51 11.11
C ARG A 108 -1.73 5.52 11.56
N GLY A 109 -2.01 4.94 12.72
CA GLY A 109 -3.35 4.91 13.29
C GLY A 109 -3.40 4.09 14.57
N THR A 110 -4.60 3.75 15.02
CA THR A 110 -4.86 3.04 16.28
C THR A 110 -6.01 2.05 16.10
N PHE A 111 -5.84 0.82 16.59
CA PHE A 111 -6.91 -0.18 16.63
C PHE A 111 -7.86 0.10 17.79
N SER A 112 -8.65 1.17 17.68
CA SER A 112 -9.53 1.68 18.74
C SER A 112 -11.00 1.84 18.29
N GLY A 113 -11.31 1.40 17.08
CA GLY A 113 -12.64 1.52 16.48
C GLY A 113 -13.59 0.39 16.86
N LYS A 114 -14.49 0.07 15.93
CA LYS A 114 -15.41 -1.08 16.06
C LYS A 114 -14.63 -2.40 15.99
N PRO A 115 -15.20 -3.51 16.49
CA PRO A 115 -14.62 -4.83 16.29
C PRO A 115 -14.43 -5.12 14.80
N PHE A 116 -13.26 -5.64 14.45
CA PHE A 116 -12.95 -6.06 13.09
C PHE A 116 -13.62 -7.40 12.81
N LYS A 117 -14.43 -7.48 11.74
CA LYS A 117 -15.14 -8.71 11.37
C LYS A 117 -14.22 -9.63 10.56
N HIS A 118 -13.63 -10.63 11.20
CA HIS A 118 -12.81 -11.60 10.48
C HIS A 118 -13.67 -12.76 9.96
N PRO A 119 -13.58 -13.13 8.67
CA PRO A 119 -14.42 -14.17 8.08
C PRO A 119 -14.20 -15.57 8.69
N VAL A 120 -13.03 -15.80 9.30
CA VAL A 120 -12.63 -17.11 9.85
C VAL A 120 -12.62 -17.17 11.39
N VAL A 121 -12.11 -16.14 12.09
CA VAL A 121 -11.91 -16.19 13.55
C VAL A 121 -12.99 -15.46 14.34
N GLY A 122 -13.96 -14.85 13.65
CA GLY A 122 -15.01 -14.04 14.26
C GLY A 122 -14.58 -12.60 14.51
N ASP A 123 -15.34 -11.91 15.36
CA ASP A 123 -15.10 -10.49 15.66
C ASP A 123 -13.84 -10.33 16.53
N ILE A 124 -12.96 -9.43 16.12
CA ILE A 124 -11.72 -9.09 16.82
C ILE A 124 -11.92 -7.74 17.50
N GLU A 125 -11.91 -7.75 18.83
CA GLU A 125 -12.09 -6.55 19.63
C GLU A 125 -10.91 -5.58 19.54
N ALA A 126 -11.21 -4.28 19.55
CA ALA A 126 -10.22 -3.23 19.52
C ALA A 126 -9.33 -3.25 20.78
N THR A 127 -8.01 -3.33 20.59
CA THR A 127 -7.03 -3.45 21.68
C THR A 127 -6.38 -2.13 22.07
N GLY A 128 -6.60 -1.06 21.31
CA GLY A 128 -5.88 0.21 21.42
C GLY A 128 -4.44 0.16 20.88
N ALA A 129 -4.06 -0.93 20.19
CA ALA A 129 -2.73 -1.07 19.62
C ALA A 129 -2.46 -0.01 18.53
N LYS A 130 -1.26 0.58 18.56
CA LYS A 130 -0.84 1.58 17.56
C LYS A 130 -0.38 0.92 16.28
N VAL A 131 -0.71 1.53 15.15
CA VAL A 131 -0.16 1.21 13.83
C VAL A 131 0.97 2.17 13.52
N VAL A 132 2.17 1.62 13.36
CA VAL A 132 3.38 2.28 12.89
C VAL A 132 3.93 1.42 11.78
N ALA A 133 3.42 1.63 10.56
CA ALA A 133 3.81 0.82 9.41
C ALA A 133 5.16 1.25 8.81
N PRO A 134 5.88 0.35 8.14
CA PRO A 134 7.04 0.69 7.30
C PRO A 134 6.64 1.66 6.20
N THR A 135 7.64 2.22 5.51
CA THR A 135 7.37 2.91 4.25
C THR A 135 6.99 1.90 3.17
N GLU A 136 5.93 2.22 2.42
CA GLU A 136 5.51 1.47 1.23
C GLU A 136 5.60 2.36 -0.01
N ALA A 137 6.04 1.81 -1.13
CA ALA A 137 5.89 2.40 -2.45
C ALA A 137 4.52 2.01 -3.03
N ARG A 138 3.90 3.00 -3.68
CA ARG A 138 2.65 2.86 -4.40
C ARG A 138 2.74 3.58 -5.73
N SER A 139 1.90 3.20 -6.67
CA SER A 139 1.79 3.92 -7.92
C SER A 139 0.37 3.94 -8.46
N MET A 140 0.09 4.92 -9.30
CA MET A 140 -1.13 5.02 -10.10
C MET A 140 -0.74 5.34 -11.54
N VAL A 141 -1.39 4.68 -12.49
CA VAL A 141 -1.27 4.99 -13.92
C VAL A 141 -2.58 5.59 -14.38
N PHE A 142 -2.51 6.70 -15.10
CA PHE A 142 -3.69 7.39 -15.64
C PHE A 142 -3.83 7.10 -17.14
N ASP A 143 -5.07 7.01 -17.62
CA ASP A 143 -5.38 6.98 -19.04
C ASP A 143 -5.38 8.40 -19.65
N ASP A 144 -5.59 8.48 -20.96
CA ASP A 144 -5.60 9.75 -21.71
C ASP A 144 -6.76 10.69 -21.31
N GLU A 145 -7.78 10.17 -20.63
CA GLU A 145 -8.90 10.92 -20.08
C GLU A 145 -8.63 11.40 -18.64
N GLY A 146 -7.47 11.06 -18.08
CA GLY A 146 -7.07 11.39 -16.71
C GLY A 146 -7.74 10.52 -15.64
N LYS A 147 -8.29 9.35 -16.00
CA LYS A 147 -8.84 8.38 -15.06
C LYS A 147 -7.77 7.37 -14.65
N ILE A 148 -7.90 6.82 -13.44
CA ILE A 148 -6.99 5.77 -12.96
C ILE A 148 -7.23 4.49 -13.76
N LYS A 149 -6.21 4.05 -14.50
CA LYS A 149 -6.17 2.80 -15.25
C LYS A 149 -5.62 1.63 -14.42
N HIS A 150 -4.64 1.89 -13.57
CA HIS A 150 -3.95 0.87 -12.79
C HIS A 150 -3.43 1.46 -11.47
N VAL A 151 -3.50 0.69 -10.38
CA VAL A 151 -2.95 1.06 -9.08
C VAL A 151 -2.10 -0.09 -8.55
N SER A 152 -0.91 0.25 -8.06
CA SER A 152 -0.04 -0.70 -7.36
C SER A 152 0.12 -0.30 -5.89
N VAL A 153 0.03 -1.26 -4.98
CA VAL A 153 0.08 -1.04 -3.53
C VAL A 153 0.90 -2.12 -2.81
N GLY A 154 1.39 -1.80 -1.60
CA GLY A 154 1.91 -2.80 -0.67
C GLY A 154 3.39 -3.15 -0.82
N TYR A 155 4.15 -2.45 -1.66
CA TYR A 155 5.59 -2.68 -1.81
C TYR A 155 6.37 -2.04 -0.66
N VAL A 156 6.68 -2.80 0.38
CA VAL A 156 7.49 -2.32 1.50
C VAL A 156 8.91 -2.00 1.03
N VAL A 157 9.33 -0.74 1.15
CA VAL A 157 10.68 -0.29 0.73
C VAL A 157 11.72 -0.46 1.83
N ASP A 158 11.29 -0.44 3.10
CA ASP A 158 12.15 -0.69 4.26
C ASP A 158 11.39 -1.42 5.35
N ARG A 159 11.54 -2.76 5.36
CA ARG A 159 10.86 -3.64 6.33
C ARG A 159 11.41 -3.56 7.75
N PHE A 160 12.56 -2.91 7.95
CA PHE A 160 13.15 -2.75 9.28
C PHE A 160 12.69 -1.45 9.95
N THR A 161 11.94 -0.63 9.22
CA THR A 161 11.21 0.51 9.76
C THR A 161 9.77 0.12 10.05
N GLY A 162 9.12 0.83 10.97
CA GLY A 162 7.74 0.54 11.35
C GLY A 162 7.67 -0.47 12.48
N ASP A 163 7.36 0.03 13.67
CA ASP A 163 7.61 -0.69 14.91
C ASP A 163 6.55 -1.76 15.23
N THR A 164 5.34 -1.63 14.69
CA THR A 164 4.20 -2.42 15.18
C THR A 164 3.60 -3.39 14.16
N THR A 165 3.98 -3.30 12.88
CA THR A 165 3.46 -4.20 11.84
C THR A 165 4.38 -5.38 11.53
N GLY A 166 5.50 -5.53 12.25
CA GLY A 166 6.49 -6.58 12.00
C GLY A 166 7.17 -6.47 10.63
N GLY A 167 7.26 -5.25 10.09
CA GLY A 167 7.81 -4.99 8.75
C GLY A 167 6.88 -5.36 7.59
N LYS A 168 5.62 -5.71 7.86
CA LYS A 168 4.59 -6.00 6.86
C LYS A 168 3.89 -4.70 6.43
N GLY A 169 3.56 -4.62 5.15
CA GLY A 169 2.80 -3.50 4.56
C GLY A 169 1.36 -3.87 4.22
N ALA A 170 0.65 -2.90 3.64
CA ALA A 170 -0.75 -3.00 3.24
C ALA A 170 -1.64 -3.55 4.38
N VAL A 171 -2.67 -4.30 4.02
CA VAL A 171 -3.62 -4.87 4.99
C VAL A 171 -2.96 -5.90 5.92
N PHE A 172 -1.91 -6.60 5.48
CA PHE A 172 -1.21 -7.60 6.28
C PHE A 172 -0.52 -7.01 7.51
N GLY A 173 -0.03 -5.77 7.42
CA GLY A 173 0.51 -5.06 8.57
C GLY A 173 -0.56 -4.77 9.63
N LEU A 174 -1.79 -4.47 9.21
CA LEU A 174 -2.92 -4.24 10.11
C LEU A 174 -3.36 -5.53 10.79
N TYR A 175 -3.47 -6.64 10.05
CA TYR A 175 -3.75 -7.96 10.63
C TYR A 175 -2.74 -8.34 11.70
N HIS A 176 -1.45 -8.09 11.46
CA HIS A 176 -0.42 -8.34 12.46
C HIS A 176 -0.62 -7.52 13.74
N VAL A 177 -1.00 -6.24 13.62
CA VAL A 177 -1.34 -5.38 14.77
C VAL A 177 -2.57 -5.91 15.53
N MET A 178 -3.53 -6.51 14.82
CA MET A 178 -4.70 -7.20 15.40
C MET A 178 -4.38 -8.58 15.98
N GLY A 179 -3.10 -9.00 16.00
CA GLY A 179 -2.68 -10.31 16.49
C GLY A 179 -3.00 -11.47 15.54
N GLN A 180 -3.35 -11.17 14.29
CA GLN A 180 -3.60 -12.17 13.25
C GLN A 180 -2.39 -12.29 12.33
N GLU A 181 -1.81 -13.49 12.27
CA GLU A 181 -0.72 -13.78 11.34
C GLU A 181 -1.28 -14.38 10.04
N ILE A 182 -1.19 -13.60 8.97
CA ILE A 182 -1.53 -14.07 7.62
C ILE A 182 -0.24 -14.33 6.84
N ASP A 183 -0.11 -15.54 6.29
CA ASP A 183 0.96 -15.87 5.35
C ASP A 183 0.67 -15.25 3.97
N ALA A 184 1.45 -14.24 3.60
CA ALA A 184 1.39 -13.57 2.30
C ALA A 184 2.63 -13.86 1.43
N THR A 185 3.35 -14.95 1.73
CA THR A 185 4.58 -15.30 1.03
C THR A 185 4.29 -15.71 -0.42
N ILE A 186 4.89 -15.02 -1.39
CA ILE A 186 4.78 -15.41 -2.81
C ILE A 186 5.41 -16.79 -3.03
N GLY A 187 4.68 -17.62 -3.77
CA GLY A 187 4.99 -19.00 -4.07
C GLY A 187 4.66 -19.97 -2.93
N SER A 188 4.05 -19.52 -1.83
CA SER A 188 3.57 -20.40 -0.77
C SER A 188 2.40 -21.23 -1.31
N PRO A 189 2.49 -22.57 -1.39
CA PRO A 189 1.40 -23.40 -1.91
C PRO A 189 0.12 -23.24 -1.10
N VAL A 190 0.24 -23.01 0.21
CA VAL A 190 -0.90 -22.78 1.12
C VAL A 190 -1.56 -21.45 0.81
N THR A 191 -0.79 -20.36 0.70
CA THR A 191 -1.34 -19.04 0.35
C THR A 191 -2.00 -19.06 -1.02
N CYS A 192 -1.35 -19.64 -2.04
CA CYS A 192 -1.95 -19.79 -3.38
C CYS A 192 -3.28 -20.56 -3.32
N PHE A 193 -3.34 -21.65 -2.56
CA PHE A 193 -4.57 -22.42 -2.39
C PHE A 193 -5.68 -21.60 -1.71
N LEU A 194 -5.37 -20.91 -0.60
CA LEU A 194 -6.33 -20.07 0.12
C LEU A 194 -6.87 -18.93 -0.74
N GLN A 195 -6.02 -18.33 -1.57
CA GLN A 195 -6.42 -17.25 -2.49
C GLN A 195 -7.28 -17.73 -3.67
N ARG A 196 -7.15 -19.01 -4.05
CA ARG A 196 -7.99 -19.69 -5.04
C ARG A 196 -9.30 -20.20 -4.46
N LEU A 197 -9.44 -20.26 -3.14
CA LEU A 197 -10.65 -20.77 -2.47
C LEU A 197 -11.95 -20.07 -2.91
N PRO A 198 -11.98 -18.73 -3.12
CA PRO A 198 -13.18 -18.05 -3.63
C PRO A 198 -13.67 -18.56 -5.00
N ASP A 199 -12.81 -19.20 -5.80
CA ASP A 199 -13.21 -19.79 -7.10
C ASP A 199 -14.04 -21.07 -6.95
N PHE A 200 -13.97 -21.72 -5.79
CA PHE A 200 -14.69 -22.96 -5.48
C PHE A 200 -15.96 -22.73 -4.63
N LEU A 201 -16.19 -21.50 -4.17
CA LEU A 201 -17.33 -21.14 -3.34
C LEU A 201 -18.40 -20.39 -4.17
N PRO A 202 -19.66 -20.34 -3.71
CA PRO A 202 -20.66 -19.49 -4.32
C PRO A 202 -20.18 -18.04 -4.38
N GLU A 203 -20.53 -17.35 -5.46
CA GLU A 203 -20.12 -15.97 -5.71
C GLU A 203 -20.53 -15.05 -4.54
N GLY A 204 -19.61 -14.17 -4.13
CA GLY A 204 -19.80 -13.26 -3.00
C GLY A 204 -19.62 -13.89 -1.61
N THR A 205 -19.23 -15.17 -1.49
CA THR A 205 -18.99 -15.79 -0.17
C THR A 205 -17.72 -15.27 0.50
N LEU A 206 -16.65 -15.03 -0.27
CA LEU A 206 -15.39 -14.47 0.20
C LEU A 206 -14.88 -13.43 -0.80
N PRO A 207 -14.21 -12.36 -0.33
CA PRO A 207 -13.57 -11.40 -1.21
C PRO A 207 -12.45 -12.07 -2.02
N ARG A 208 -12.37 -11.72 -3.31
CA ARG A 208 -11.38 -12.27 -4.23
C ARG A 208 -9.99 -11.65 -4.01
N SER A 209 -8.95 -12.45 -4.17
CA SER A 209 -7.55 -11.98 -4.13
C SER A 209 -7.00 -11.58 -5.51
N TYR A 210 -7.67 -12.03 -6.58
CA TYR A 210 -7.46 -11.67 -7.99
C TYR A 210 -8.78 -11.89 -8.76
N SER A 211 -8.93 -11.24 -9.91
CA SER A 211 -10.14 -11.34 -10.74
C SER A 211 -10.18 -12.59 -11.61
N LYS A 212 -11.39 -13.00 -12.03
CA LYS A 212 -11.55 -14.06 -13.03
C LYS A 212 -10.86 -13.66 -14.33
N GLU A 213 -10.37 -14.66 -15.06
CA GLU A 213 -9.59 -14.44 -16.29
C GLU A 213 -10.34 -13.62 -17.33
N GLU A 214 -11.65 -13.85 -17.47
CA GLU A 214 -12.54 -13.14 -18.39
C GLU A 214 -12.73 -11.65 -18.07
N ASP A 215 -12.52 -11.25 -16.81
CA ASP A 215 -12.68 -9.88 -16.32
C ASP A 215 -11.35 -9.11 -16.30
N ILE A 216 -10.23 -9.79 -16.52
CA ILE A 216 -8.91 -9.16 -16.58
C ILE A 216 -8.80 -8.39 -17.90
N PRO A 217 -8.47 -7.09 -17.86
CA PRO A 217 -8.37 -6.30 -19.09
C PRO A 217 -7.30 -6.84 -20.03
N ALA A 218 -7.59 -6.89 -21.34
CA ALA A 218 -6.69 -7.42 -22.36
C ALA A 218 -5.32 -6.71 -22.47
N TRP A 219 -5.17 -5.51 -21.89
CA TRP A 219 -3.88 -4.81 -21.82
C TRP A 219 -2.96 -5.34 -20.71
N TRP A 220 -3.49 -6.12 -19.77
CA TRP A 220 -2.71 -6.79 -18.74
C TRP A 220 -2.06 -8.05 -19.34
N THR A 221 -0.73 -8.14 -19.21
CA THR A 221 0.07 -9.17 -19.91
C THR A 221 0.71 -10.19 -18.98
N ASP A 222 0.68 -9.97 -17.67
CA ASP A 222 1.27 -10.88 -16.70
C ASP A 222 0.30 -12.02 -16.38
N GLU A 223 0.75 -13.27 -16.48
CA GLU A 223 -0.07 -14.46 -16.22
C GLU A 223 -0.17 -14.82 -14.73
N ARG A 224 0.68 -14.24 -13.87
CA ARG A 224 0.67 -14.55 -12.43
C ARG A 224 -0.59 -14.02 -11.76
N ARG A 225 -1.11 -14.77 -10.79
CA ARG A 225 -2.31 -14.43 -10.01
C ARG A 225 -2.01 -14.52 -8.52
N GLY A 226 -2.40 -13.49 -7.77
CA GLY A 226 -2.22 -13.44 -6.31
C GLY A 226 -0.77 -13.71 -5.89
N ALA A 227 -0.56 -14.78 -5.13
CA ALA A 227 0.73 -15.21 -4.63
C ALA A 227 1.51 -16.15 -5.58
N ASP A 228 1.11 -16.33 -6.83
CA ASP A 228 1.87 -17.12 -7.80
C ASP A 228 3.31 -16.57 -7.99
N ALA A 229 4.29 -17.48 -8.12
CA ALA A 229 5.72 -17.14 -8.21
C ALA A 229 6.21 -16.92 -9.65
#